data_AF-A0A6M5YEZ3-F1
#
_entry.id   AF-A0A6M5YEZ3-F1
#
_cell.length_a   1.000
_cell.length_b   1.000
_cell.length_c   1.000
_cell.angle_alpha   90.00
_cell.angle_beta   90.00
_cell.angle_gamma   90.00
#
_symmetry.space_group_name_H-M   'P 1'
#
loop_
_entity.id
_entity.type
_entity.pdbx_description
1 polymer ?
#
loop_
_entity_poly.entity_id
_entity_poly.type
_entity_poly.pdbx_seq_one_letter_code
_entity_poly.pdbx_strand_id
1 'polypeptide(L)'
;MTDDAKQAAWREYCRQLEAIGVDPYAPDLPADDPRHAQMFAIVTEYEAATTHKLALPPNWEGHDPIQPVDSLPNVAEWLAFQWRLVKGWELAGDKAKPSALEDAARTIRNAFRVLDWLGVDTRPERPRPTTDLEAAKKQIDALEQWVREKHKSGWEPTPNKADPAPAPTTKKHPKRDEVPDDYEANIRIKKYLDIHPKATIRDVAEEVGLSIGKIAQLDAWRRVMAERKAAKPAPNRSERPLTDKMLAATGKEDDPSEKVIEDEAIFRWLLEKAQPKERAELHMKTPSERATLIDMVREQYQEERAESDG
;
A
#
# COMPACT_ATOMS: atom_id res chain seq x y z
N MET A 1 16.94 -2.41 -24.89
CA MET A 1 17.60 -2.05 -26.16
C MET A 1 19.06 -2.47 -26.07
N THR A 2 19.66 -3.00 -27.15
CA THR A 2 21.10 -3.33 -27.13
C THR A 2 21.95 -2.07 -27.00
N ASP A 3 23.18 -2.19 -26.52
CA ASP A 3 24.07 -1.03 -26.38
C ASP A 3 24.38 -0.38 -27.74
N ASP A 4 24.47 -1.17 -28.81
CA ASP A 4 24.61 -0.65 -30.18
C ASP A 4 23.42 0.23 -30.60
N ALA A 5 22.20 -0.18 -30.23
CA ALA A 5 21.00 0.59 -30.55
C ALA A 5 20.89 1.88 -29.69
N LYS A 6 21.36 1.86 -28.43
CA LYS A 6 21.53 3.08 -27.63
C LYS A 6 22.55 4.03 -28.27
N GLN A 7 23.68 3.50 -28.71
CA GLN A 7 24.72 4.30 -29.35
C GLN A 7 24.26 4.88 -30.70
N ALA A 8 23.49 4.12 -31.48
CA ALA A 8 22.89 4.61 -32.72
C ALA A 8 21.86 5.72 -32.45
N ALA A 9 20.97 5.54 -31.47
CA ALA A 9 20.01 6.57 -31.06
C ALA A 9 20.72 7.85 -30.56
N TRP A 10 21.79 7.71 -29.78
CA TRP A 10 22.60 8.85 -29.32
C TRP A 10 23.24 9.62 -30.48
N ARG A 11 23.83 8.92 -31.46
CA ARG A 11 24.43 9.57 -32.64
C ARG A 11 23.39 10.33 -33.46
N GLU A 12 22.19 9.76 -33.63
CA GLU A 12 21.10 10.41 -34.35
C GLU A 12 20.61 11.65 -33.61
N TYR A 13 20.44 11.57 -32.28
CA TYR A 13 20.12 12.71 -31.43
C TYR A 13 21.15 13.83 -31.54
N CYS A 14 22.44 13.53 -31.44
CA CYS A 14 23.50 14.51 -31.60
C CYS A 14 23.43 15.20 -32.97
N ARG A 15 23.28 14.42 -34.04
CA ARG A 15 23.17 14.92 -35.42
C ARG A 15 21.97 15.86 -35.59
N GLN A 16 20.82 15.54 -34.99
CA GLN A 16 19.61 16.36 -35.09
C GLN A 16 19.75 17.69 -34.33
N LEU A 17 20.36 17.69 -33.14
CA LEU A 17 20.61 18.92 -32.38
C LEU A 17 21.69 19.81 -33.01
N GLU A 18 22.78 19.21 -33.50
CA GLU A 18 23.82 19.95 -34.21
C GLU A 18 23.27 20.60 -35.49
N ALA A 19 22.33 19.96 -36.19
CA ALA A 19 21.68 20.51 -37.39
C ALA A 19 20.87 21.80 -37.12
N ILE A 20 20.41 22.01 -35.88
CA ILE A 20 19.74 23.25 -35.46
C ILE A 20 20.67 24.19 -34.67
N GLY A 21 21.96 23.87 -34.58
CA GLY A 21 22.95 24.67 -33.87
C GLY A 21 22.76 24.68 -32.36
N VAL A 22 22.40 23.53 -31.78
CA VAL A 22 22.27 23.31 -30.33
C VAL A 22 23.33 22.30 -29.88
N ASP A 23 23.96 22.54 -28.73
CA ASP A 23 24.92 21.62 -28.13
C ASP A 23 24.20 20.36 -27.62
N PRO A 24 24.49 19.15 -28.14
CA PRO A 24 23.83 17.93 -27.71
C PRO A 24 24.13 17.52 -26.27
N TYR A 25 25.20 18.03 -25.66
CA TYR A 25 25.55 17.76 -24.26
C TYR A 25 24.87 18.71 -23.27
N ALA A 26 24.32 19.82 -23.76
CA ALA A 26 23.60 20.82 -22.98
C ALA A 26 22.47 21.43 -23.84
N PRO A 27 21.41 20.65 -24.14
CA PRO A 27 20.31 21.08 -25.00
C PRO A 27 19.38 22.05 -24.24
N ASP A 28 19.87 23.25 -23.95
CA ASP A 28 19.11 24.29 -23.26
C ASP A 28 18.94 25.49 -24.18
N LEU A 29 17.68 25.88 -24.41
CA LEU A 29 17.31 27.06 -25.17
C LEU A 29 16.23 27.82 -24.40
N PRO A 30 16.30 29.17 -24.36
CA PRO A 30 15.21 29.99 -23.87
C PRO A 30 13.88 29.65 -24.56
N ALA A 31 12.76 29.78 -23.84
CA ALA A 31 11.43 29.47 -24.36
C ALA A 31 11.01 30.34 -25.57
N ASP A 32 11.65 31.50 -25.75
CA ASP A 32 11.44 32.43 -26.85
C ASP A 32 12.36 32.19 -28.06
N ASP A 33 13.32 31.26 -27.99
CA ASP A 33 14.13 30.87 -29.15
C ASP A 33 13.26 30.11 -30.17
N PRO A 34 13.26 30.50 -31.46
CA PRO A 34 12.43 29.85 -32.48
C PRO A 34 12.73 28.35 -32.66
N ARG A 35 13.88 27.87 -32.19
CA ARG A 35 14.29 26.46 -32.25
C ARG A 35 13.86 25.64 -31.03
N HIS A 36 13.38 26.28 -29.96
CA HIS A 36 13.04 25.62 -28.69
C HIS A 36 12.08 24.44 -28.91
N ALA A 37 11.00 24.65 -29.68
CA ALA A 37 10.02 23.60 -29.95
C ALA A 37 10.62 22.40 -30.70
N GLN A 38 11.56 22.64 -31.62
CA GLN A 38 12.23 21.59 -32.38
C GLN A 38 13.25 20.83 -31.51
N MET A 39 14.06 21.55 -30.74
CA MET A 39 14.98 20.96 -29.75
C MET A 39 14.22 20.09 -28.75
N PHE A 40 13.10 20.58 -28.20
CA PHE A 40 12.26 19.82 -27.27
C PHE A 40 11.68 18.55 -27.90
N ALA A 41 11.26 18.60 -29.17
CA ALA A 41 10.78 17.43 -29.89
C ALA A 41 11.89 16.37 -30.08
N ILE A 42 13.11 16.80 -30.45
CA ILE A 42 14.27 15.91 -30.61
C ILE A 42 14.64 15.24 -29.28
N VAL A 43 14.70 16.02 -28.18
CA VAL A 43 14.95 15.49 -26.83
C VAL A 43 13.88 14.48 -26.44
N THR A 44 12.60 14.80 -26.66
CA THR A 44 11.48 13.91 -26.35
C THR A 44 11.54 12.61 -27.14
N GLU A 45 11.89 12.66 -28.43
CA GLU A 45 12.04 11.47 -29.28
C GLU A 45 13.21 10.60 -28.82
N TYR A 46 14.36 11.21 -28.53
CA TYR A 46 15.53 10.51 -28.02
C TYR A 46 15.25 9.87 -26.65
N GLU A 47 14.60 10.60 -25.74
CA GLU A 47 14.15 10.05 -24.46
C GLU A 47 13.15 8.92 -24.69
N ALA A 48 12.18 9.03 -25.60
CA ALA A 48 11.25 7.94 -25.88
C ALA A 48 11.97 6.68 -26.43
N ALA A 49 13.01 6.87 -27.24
CA ALA A 49 13.78 5.78 -27.83
C ALA A 49 14.78 5.14 -26.84
N THR A 50 15.35 5.94 -25.93
CA THR A 50 16.44 5.50 -25.05
C THR A 50 16.02 5.27 -23.61
N THR A 51 15.03 6.00 -23.10
CA THR A 51 14.42 5.76 -21.80
C THR A 51 13.85 4.36 -21.84
N HIS A 52 14.55 3.44 -21.17
CA HIS A 52 13.93 2.21 -20.75
C HIS A 52 12.87 2.66 -19.78
N LYS A 53 11.64 2.82 -20.27
CA LYS A 53 10.50 3.11 -19.43
C LYS A 53 10.46 1.94 -18.47
N LEU A 54 10.99 2.17 -17.28
CA LEU A 54 11.15 1.11 -16.31
C LEU A 54 9.75 0.59 -16.09
N ALA A 55 9.59 -0.72 -16.26
CA ALA A 55 8.33 -1.33 -15.92
C ALA A 55 8.21 -1.19 -14.40
N LEU A 56 7.43 -0.19 -13.97
CA LEU A 56 7.16 0.06 -12.57
C LEU A 56 5.83 -0.60 -12.22
N PRO A 57 5.69 -1.09 -10.98
CA PRO A 57 4.43 -1.62 -10.52
C PRO A 57 3.34 -0.54 -10.57
N PRO A 58 2.06 -0.93 -10.80
CA PRO A 58 0.95 0.01 -10.75
C PRO A 58 0.93 0.78 -9.42
N ASN A 59 0.57 2.07 -9.48
CA ASN A 59 0.54 2.98 -8.32
C ASN A 59 1.92 3.25 -7.69
N TRP A 60 2.99 3.25 -8.48
CA TRP A 60 4.29 3.77 -8.04
C TRP A 60 4.14 5.19 -7.49
N GLU A 61 4.79 5.47 -6.36
CA GLU A 61 4.81 6.80 -5.73
C GLU A 61 6.18 7.47 -5.88
N GLY A 62 6.19 8.75 -6.24
CA GLY A 62 7.42 9.55 -6.33
C GLY A 62 8.12 9.46 -7.67
N HIS A 63 9.42 9.79 -7.70
CA HIS A 63 10.23 9.76 -8.90
C HIS A 63 10.52 8.33 -9.34
N ASP A 64 10.64 8.14 -10.66
CA ASP A 64 11.09 6.89 -11.24
C ASP A 64 12.51 6.56 -10.73
N PRO A 65 12.80 5.29 -10.44
CA PRO A 65 14.14 4.90 -10.02
C PRO A 65 15.13 5.12 -11.16
N ILE A 66 16.38 5.43 -10.82
CA ILE A 66 17.46 5.64 -11.81
C ILE A 66 17.80 4.32 -12.53
N GLN A 67 17.56 3.19 -11.87
CA GLN A 67 17.85 1.85 -12.36
C GLN A 67 16.59 0.98 -12.37
N PRO A 68 16.49 0.00 -13.29
CA PRO A 68 15.40 -0.97 -13.29
C PRO A 68 15.24 -1.65 -11.94
N VAL A 69 14.00 -1.89 -11.51
CA VAL A 69 13.67 -2.58 -10.27
C VAL A 69 12.83 -3.82 -10.59
N ASP A 70 13.36 -4.65 -11.48
CA ASP A 70 12.71 -5.79 -12.15
C ASP A 70 13.25 -7.15 -11.67
N SER A 71 14.09 -7.16 -10.66
CA SER A 71 14.65 -8.37 -10.05
C SER A 71 14.92 -8.15 -8.55
N LEU A 72 15.01 -9.22 -7.75
CA LEU A 72 15.34 -9.10 -6.33
C LEU A 72 16.71 -8.41 -6.07
N PRO A 73 17.79 -8.72 -6.81
CA PRO A 73 19.05 -7.97 -6.68
C PRO A 73 18.86 -6.47 -6.90
N ASN A 74 18.12 -6.10 -7.94
CA ASN A 74 17.85 -4.70 -8.27
C ASN A 74 16.99 -4.02 -7.20
N VAL A 75 16.01 -4.72 -6.61
CA VAL A 75 15.25 -4.22 -5.44
C VAL A 75 16.18 -3.95 -4.26
N ALA A 76 17.10 -4.86 -3.95
CA ALA A 76 18.03 -4.69 -2.84
C ALA A 76 18.98 -3.50 -3.05
N GLU A 77 19.52 -3.34 -4.27
CA GLU A 77 20.36 -2.19 -4.61
C GLU A 77 19.59 -0.88 -4.56
N TRP A 78 18.36 -0.87 -5.07
CA TRP A 78 17.48 0.30 -5.01
C TRP A 78 17.15 0.67 -3.55
N LEU A 79 16.82 -0.29 -2.68
CA LEU A 79 16.58 -0.06 -1.24
C LEU A 79 17.80 0.57 -0.56
N ALA A 80 18.99 0.02 -0.81
CA ALA A 80 20.24 0.56 -0.28
C ALA A 80 20.51 1.99 -0.77
N PHE A 81 20.19 2.30 -2.03
CA PHE A 81 20.31 3.64 -2.60
C PHE A 81 19.30 4.62 -1.97
N GLN A 82 18.02 4.24 -1.86
CA GLN A 82 17.00 5.07 -1.22
C GLN A 82 17.38 5.41 0.22
N TRP A 83 17.95 4.46 0.96
CA TRP A 83 18.44 4.73 2.30
C TRP A 83 19.55 5.78 2.34
N ARG A 84 20.49 5.77 1.39
CA ARG A 84 21.53 6.82 1.30
C ARG A 84 20.93 8.21 1.08
N LEU A 85 19.85 8.30 0.31
CA LEU A 85 19.11 9.56 0.12
C LEU A 85 18.43 10.02 1.41
N VAL A 86 17.76 9.10 2.11
CA VAL A 86 17.13 9.39 3.41
C VAL A 86 18.16 9.87 4.45
N LYS A 87 19.35 9.25 4.49
CA LYS A 87 20.48 9.74 5.31
C LYS A 87 20.97 11.12 4.90
N GLY A 88 20.99 11.44 3.61
CA GLY A 88 21.33 12.78 3.13
C GLY A 88 20.40 13.84 3.72
N TRP A 89 19.12 13.53 3.86
CA TRP A 89 18.14 14.41 4.51
C TRP A 89 18.35 14.53 6.02
N GLU A 90 18.78 13.46 6.70
CA GLU A 90 19.12 13.51 8.12
C GLU A 90 20.26 14.52 8.39
N LEU A 91 21.28 14.54 7.52
CA LEU A 91 22.39 15.50 7.60
C LEU A 91 21.96 16.95 7.37
N ALA A 92 20.80 17.20 6.75
CA ALA A 92 20.21 18.53 6.60
C ALA A 92 19.49 19.03 7.88
N GLY A 93 19.47 18.24 8.95
CA GLY A 93 18.97 18.60 10.28
C GLY A 93 17.46 18.44 10.46
N ASP A 94 16.96 18.88 11.62
CA ASP A 94 15.58 18.60 12.08
C ASP A 94 14.48 19.04 11.11
N LYS A 95 14.72 20.09 10.32
CA LYS A 95 13.75 20.62 9.35
C LYS A 95 13.47 19.63 8.21
N ALA A 96 14.43 18.77 7.86
CA ALA A 96 14.30 17.79 6.80
C ALA A 96 13.77 16.44 7.28
N LYS A 97 13.71 16.22 8.61
CA LYS A 97 13.26 14.96 9.21
C LYS A 97 11.86 14.51 8.77
N PRO A 98 10.84 15.39 8.65
CA PRO A 98 9.53 14.98 8.15
C PRO A 98 9.58 14.46 6.71
N SER A 99 10.33 15.12 5.83
CA SER A 99 10.52 14.68 4.44
C SER A 99 11.27 13.35 4.36
N ALA A 100 12.31 13.17 5.18
CA ALA A 100 13.07 11.93 5.28
C ALA A 100 12.17 10.74 5.70
N LEU A 101 11.27 10.96 6.66
CA LEU A 101 10.31 9.96 7.12
C LEU A 101 9.29 9.60 6.03
N GLU A 102 8.76 10.60 5.32
CA GLU A 102 7.81 10.36 4.21
C GLU A 102 8.48 9.61 3.06
N ASP A 103 9.72 9.98 2.72
CA ASP A 103 10.52 9.30 1.69
C ASP A 103 10.85 7.86 2.09
N ALA A 104 11.19 7.60 3.36
CA ALA A 104 11.39 6.24 3.87
C ALA A 104 10.09 5.42 3.83
N ALA A 105 8.97 5.99 4.25
CA ALA A 105 7.67 5.32 4.20
C ALA A 105 7.24 5.01 2.75
N ARG A 106 7.50 5.93 1.82
CA ARG A 106 7.27 5.75 0.38
C ARG A 106 8.16 4.66 -0.20
N THR A 107 9.43 4.62 0.20
CA THR A 107 10.39 3.57 -0.18
C THR A 107 9.87 2.19 0.22
N ILE A 108 9.44 2.01 1.47
CA ILE A 108 8.86 0.75 1.94
C ILE A 108 7.61 0.38 1.14
N ARG A 109 6.69 1.34 0.88
CA ARG A 109 5.49 1.11 0.05
C ARG A 109 5.84 0.58 -1.34
N ASN A 110 6.74 1.28 -2.03
CA ASN A 110 7.16 0.93 -3.37
C ASN A 110 7.89 -0.43 -3.41
N ALA A 111 8.72 -0.73 -2.41
CA ALA A 111 9.39 -2.03 -2.30
C ALA A 111 8.37 -3.18 -2.27
N PHE A 112 7.34 -3.08 -1.43
CA PHE A 112 6.28 -4.10 -1.34
C PHE A 112 5.48 -4.22 -2.64
N ARG A 113 5.23 -3.11 -3.35
CA ARG A 113 4.59 -3.13 -4.68
C ARG A 113 5.44 -3.85 -5.72
N VAL A 114 6.76 -3.63 -5.71
CA VAL A 114 7.67 -4.34 -6.61
C VAL A 114 7.67 -5.83 -6.28
N LEU A 115 7.74 -6.19 -5.00
CA LEU A 115 7.68 -7.60 -4.59
C LEU A 115 6.36 -8.28 -5.03
N ASP A 116 5.22 -7.61 -4.90
CA ASP A 116 3.93 -8.09 -5.44
C ASP A 116 3.99 -8.30 -6.96
N TRP A 117 4.52 -7.31 -7.66
CA TRP A 117 4.61 -7.33 -9.11
C TRP A 117 5.57 -8.42 -9.63
N LEU A 118 6.64 -8.71 -8.89
CA LEU A 118 7.55 -9.82 -9.16
C LEU A 118 6.95 -11.20 -8.82
N GLY A 119 5.75 -11.28 -8.24
CA GLY A 119 5.10 -12.53 -7.88
C GLY A 119 5.69 -13.18 -6.62
N VAL A 120 6.17 -12.38 -5.66
CA VAL A 120 6.75 -12.89 -4.42
C VAL A 120 5.65 -13.28 -3.43
N ASP A 121 5.26 -14.56 -3.42
CA ASP A 121 4.15 -15.06 -2.60
C ASP A 121 4.41 -15.00 -1.08
N THR A 122 5.62 -15.39 -0.66
CA THR A 122 6.02 -15.37 0.75
C THR A 122 6.86 -14.12 1.00
N ARG A 123 6.37 -13.19 1.82
CA ARG A 123 7.06 -11.94 2.17
C ARG A 123 6.88 -11.60 3.66
N PRO A 124 7.77 -10.80 4.26
CA PRO A 124 7.57 -10.33 5.63
C PRO A 124 6.30 -9.50 5.73
N GLU A 125 5.72 -9.44 6.92
CA GLU A 125 4.61 -8.52 7.18
C GLU A 125 5.08 -7.08 6.95
N ARG A 126 4.24 -6.29 6.27
CA ARG A 126 4.56 -4.89 6.01
C ARG A 126 4.68 -4.14 7.33
N PRO A 127 5.83 -3.51 7.63
CA PRO A 127 6.00 -2.81 8.88
C PRO A 127 5.04 -1.62 8.99
N ARG A 128 4.61 -1.32 10.21
CA ARG A 128 3.73 -0.18 10.49
C ARG A 128 4.47 1.14 10.24
N PRO A 129 3.77 2.19 9.77
CA PRO A 129 4.35 3.52 9.69
C PRO A 129 4.94 3.95 11.04
N THR A 130 6.08 4.60 11.00
CA THR A 130 6.80 5.08 12.18
C THR A 130 7.10 6.56 12.05
N THR A 131 7.13 7.26 13.19
CA THR A 131 7.56 8.66 13.29
C THR A 131 9.03 8.80 13.68
N ASP A 132 9.72 7.67 13.85
CA ASP A 132 11.13 7.61 14.21
C ASP A 132 11.99 7.14 13.03
N LEU A 133 13.06 7.89 12.74
CA LEU A 133 13.91 7.66 11.57
C LEU A 133 14.79 6.42 11.74
N GLU A 134 15.26 6.15 12.96
CA GLU A 134 16.03 4.93 13.25
C GLU A 134 15.15 3.68 13.16
N ALA A 135 13.88 3.76 13.57
CA ALA A 135 12.92 2.70 13.30
C ALA A 135 12.67 2.51 11.79
N ALA A 136 12.50 3.60 11.01
CA ALA A 136 12.28 3.51 9.55
C ALA A 136 13.48 2.88 8.83
N LYS A 137 14.70 3.22 9.27
CA LYS A 137 15.95 2.61 8.83
C LYS A 137 15.97 1.11 9.08
N LYS A 138 15.70 0.67 10.32
CA LYS A 138 15.64 -0.75 10.66
C LYS A 138 14.64 -1.52 9.78
N GLN A 139 13.52 -0.87 9.42
CA GLN A 139 12.53 -1.45 8.52
C GLN A 139 13.08 -1.61 7.09
N ILE A 140 13.79 -0.61 6.55
CA ILE A 140 14.43 -0.68 5.23
C ILE A 140 15.55 -1.73 5.23
N ASP A 141 16.44 -1.70 6.23
CA ASP A 141 17.57 -2.65 6.35
C ASP A 141 17.07 -4.10 6.47
N ALA A 142 16.03 -4.35 7.30
CA ALA A 142 15.43 -5.67 7.43
C ALA A 142 14.80 -6.15 6.10
N LEU A 143 14.16 -5.25 5.36
CA LEU A 143 13.59 -5.58 4.06
C LEU A 143 14.69 -5.86 3.01
N GLU A 144 15.74 -5.05 2.97
CA GLU A 144 16.89 -5.27 2.08
C GLU A 144 17.55 -6.63 2.36
N GLN A 145 17.83 -6.91 3.65
CA GLN A 145 18.43 -8.18 4.05
C GLN A 145 17.54 -9.36 3.64
N TRP A 146 16.24 -9.27 3.89
CA TRP A 146 15.29 -10.30 3.50
C TRP A 146 15.29 -10.53 1.98
N VAL A 147 15.27 -9.47 1.17
CA VAL A 147 15.33 -9.56 -0.30
C VAL A 147 16.62 -10.26 -0.75
N ARG A 148 17.76 -9.93 -0.14
CA ARG A 148 19.05 -10.58 -0.45
C ARG A 148 19.07 -12.06 -0.07
N GLU A 149 18.52 -12.41 1.09
CA GLU A 149 18.40 -13.81 1.53
C GLU A 149 17.48 -14.61 0.62
N LYS A 150 16.34 -14.03 0.22
CA LYS A 150 15.39 -14.63 -0.73
C LYS A 150 16.02 -14.87 -2.11
N HIS A 151 16.85 -13.94 -2.59
CA HIS A 151 17.62 -14.15 -3.82
C HIS A 151 18.66 -15.27 -3.65
N LYS A 152 19.40 -15.29 -2.53
CA LYS A 152 20.40 -16.33 -2.24
C LYS A 152 19.81 -17.74 -2.14
N SER A 153 18.54 -17.89 -1.79
CA SER A 153 17.88 -19.20 -1.78
C SER A 153 17.53 -19.73 -3.17
N GLY A 154 17.89 -19.01 -4.24
CA GLY A 154 17.64 -19.41 -5.62
C GLY A 154 16.21 -19.15 -6.06
N TRP A 155 15.48 -18.27 -5.36
CA TRP A 155 14.15 -17.86 -5.82
C TRP A 155 14.29 -17.09 -7.13
N GLU A 156 13.64 -17.57 -8.18
CA GLU A 156 13.52 -16.86 -9.45
C GLU A 156 12.15 -16.20 -9.53
N PRO A 157 12.09 -14.93 -9.98
CA PRO A 157 10.82 -14.28 -10.20
C PRO A 157 10.03 -15.03 -11.27
N THR A 158 8.79 -15.34 -10.95
CA THR A 158 7.77 -15.60 -11.96
C THR A 158 7.07 -14.27 -12.13
N PRO A 159 7.61 -13.32 -12.93
CA PRO A 159 7.03 -12.00 -13.04
C PRO A 159 5.57 -12.21 -13.36
N ASN A 160 4.72 -11.77 -12.45
CA ASN A 160 3.29 -11.86 -12.64
C ASN A 160 3.06 -10.87 -13.77
N LYS A 161 3.05 -11.36 -15.02
CA LYS A 161 2.81 -10.56 -16.22
C LYS A 161 1.45 -9.97 -15.95
N ALA A 162 1.44 -8.75 -15.41
CA ALA A 162 0.23 -8.03 -15.10
C ALA A 162 -0.61 -8.17 -16.34
N ASP A 163 -1.78 -8.78 -16.21
CA ASP A 163 -2.70 -8.92 -17.34
C ASP A 163 -2.70 -7.56 -18.03
N PRO A 164 -2.33 -7.51 -19.32
CA PRO A 164 -2.09 -6.26 -20.02
C PRO A 164 -3.25 -5.35 -19.66
N ALA A 165 -2.94 -4.23 -18.99
CA ALA A 165 -3.93 -3.38 -18.37
C ALA A 165 -5.10 -3.27 -19.36
N PRO A 166 -6.34 -3.63 -18.94
CA PRO A 166 -7.44 -3.79 -19.88
C PRO A 166 -7.44 -2.59 -20.80
N ALA A 167 -7.39 -2.85 -22.12
CA ALA A 167 -7.19 -1.82 -23.13
C ALA A 167 -7.99 -0.60 -22.73
N PRO A 168 -7.35 0.59 -22.58
CA PRO A 168 -7.96 1.74 -21.94
C PRO A 168 -9.35 1.90 -22.54
N THR A 169 -10.38 1.71 -21.71
CA THR A 169 -11.75 1.78 -22.20
C THR A 169 -11.87 3.11 -22.90
N THR A 170 -12.13 3.10 -24.20
CA THR A 170 -12.12 4.27 -25.10
C THR A 170 -13.21 5.30 -24.78
N LYS A 171 -13.79 5.23 -23.57
CA LYS A 171 -14.42 6.37 -22.94
C LYS A 171 -13.29 7.38 -22.70
N LYS A 172 -13.14 8.31 -23.65
CA LYS A 172 -12.35 9.54 -23.48
C LYS A 172 -12.60 10.04 -22.06
N HIS A 173 -11.64 9.86 -21.18
CA HIS A 173 -11.63 10.63 -19.95
C HIS A 173 -11.62 12.10 -20.42
N PRO A 174 -12.54 12.94 -19.91
CA PRO A 174 -12.52 14.36 -20.23
C PRO A 174 -11.11 14.88 -19.98
N LYS A 175 -10.62 15.74 -20.88
CA LYS A 175 -9.29 16.32 -20.74
C LYS A 175 -9.16 16.91 -19.34
N ARG A 176 -7.98 16.79 -18.73
CA ARG A 176 -7.70 17.22 -17.35
C ARG A 176 -8.11 18.68 -17.06
N ASP A 177 -8.20 19.51 -18.10
CA ASP A 177 -8.62 20.91 -18.04
C ASP A 177 -10.14 21.12 -17.85
N GLU A 178 -10.95 20.06 -17.94
CA GLU A 178 -12.42 20.13 -17.76
C GLU A 178 -12.89 19.61 -16.39
N VAL A 179 -11.97 19.12 -15.54
CA VAL A 179 -12.34 18.69 -14.19
C VAL A 179 -12.64 19.94 -13.35
N PRO A 180 -13.89 20.15 -12.90
CA PRO A 180 -14.25 21.31 -12.10
C PRO A 180 -13.39 21.34 -10.84
N ASP A 181 -12.94 22.53 -10.43
CA ASP A 181 -12.30 22.67 -9.13
C ASP A 181 -13.26 22.25 -7.99
N ASP A 182 -12.72 22.03 -6.79
CA ASP A 182 -13.51 21.57 -5.66
C ASP A 182 -14.63 22.56 -5.28
N TYR A 183 -14.46 23.85 -5.57
CA TYR A 183 -15.44 24.89 -5.28
C TYR A 183 -16.63 24.82 -6.24
N GLU A 184 -16.38 24.76 -7.55
CA GLU A 184 -17.38 24.54 -8.59
C GLU A 184 -18.11 23.21 -8.40
N ALA A 185 -17.38 22.15 -8.07
CA ALA A 185 -17.95 20.84 -7.77
C ALA A 185 -18.94 20.92 -6.60
N ASN A 186 -18.58 21.61 -5.51
CA ASN A 186 -19.48 21.83 -4.37
C ASN A 186 -20.74 22.62 -4.76
N ILE A 187 -20.63 23.63 -5.63
CA ILE A 187 -21.78 24.40 -6.13
C ILE A 187 -22.70 23.49 -6.96
N ARG A 188 -22.15 22.68 -7.87
CA ARG A 188 -22.93 21.76 -8.71
C ARG A 188 -23.64 20.71 -7.87
N ILE A 189 -22.94 20.09 -6.91
CA ILE A 189 -23.52 19.13 -5.96
C ILE A 189 -24.68 19.78 -5.19
N LYS A 190 -24.49 20.99 -4.66
CA LYS A 190 -25.55 21.69 -3.92
C LYS A 190 -26.77 21.94 -4.79
N LYS A 191 -26.58 22.52 -5.98
CA LYS A 191 -27.69 22.78 -6.93
C LYS A 191 -28.45 21.51 -7.28
N TYR A 192 -27.75 20.40 -7.51
CA TYR A 192 -28.39 19.14 -7.83
C TYR A 192 -29.16 18.55 -6.63
N LEU A 193 -28.60 18.61 -5.42
CA LEU A 193 -29.27 18.13 -4.21
C LEU A 193 -30.46 18.99 -3.79
N ASP A 194 -30.45 20.28 -4.10
CA ASP A 194 -31.60 21.17 -3.90
C ASP A 194 -32.80 20.73 -4.76
N ILE A 195 -32.55 20.21 -5.98
CA ILE A 195 -33.58 19.67 -6.88
C ILE A 195 -33.94 18.22 -6.53
N HIS A 196 -32.94 17.41 -6.14
CA HIS A 196 -33.08 15.97 -5.86
C HIS A 196 -32.68 15.64 -4.42
N PRO A 197 -33.48 16.02 -3.40
CA PRO A 197 -33.12 15.89 -1.99
C PRO A 197 -32.97 14.45 -1.50
N LYS A 198 -33.37 13.45 -2.31
CA LYS A 198 -33.22 12.01 -2.04
C LYS A 198 -32.15 11.33 -2.89
N ALA A 199 -31.42 12.07 -3.73
CA ALA A 199 -30.37 11.51 -4.58
C ALA A 199 -29.33 10.73 -3.78
N THR A 200 -28.89 9.62 -4.36
CA THR A 200 -27.79 8.79 -3.86
C THR A 200 -26.45 9.35 -4.34
N ILE A 201 -25.35 8.90 -3.74
CA ILE A 201 -24.01 9.34 -4.15
C ILE A 201 -23.68 8.96 -5.60
N ARG A 202 -24.34 7.91 -6.15
CA ARG A 202 -24.15 7.48 -7.54
C ARG A 202 -24.82 8.45 -8.51
N ASP A 203 -26.03 8.89 -8.20
CA ASP A 203 -26.77 9.87 -9.03
C ASP A 203 -26.00 11.20 -9.09
N VAL A 204 -25.46 11.64 -7.95
CA VAL A 204 -24.61 12.84 -7.89
C VAL A 204 -23.30 12.66 -8.67
N ALA A 205 -22.72 11.46 -8.67
CA ALA A 205 -21.51 11.15 -9.43
C ALA A 205 -21.73 11.20 -10.94
N GLU A 206 -22.87 10.68 -11.39
CA GLU A 206 -23.26 10.72 -12.79
C GLU A 206 -23.51 12.15 -13.27
N GLU A 207 -24.25 12.96 -12.49
CA GLU A 207 -24.55 14.36 -12.86
C GLU A 207 -23.30 15.24 -12.88
N VAL A 208 -22.46 15.16 -11.84
CA VAL A 208 -21.34 16.09 -11.67
C VAL A 208 -20.12 15.64 -12.48
N GLY A 209 -20.09 14.38 -12.93
CA GLY A 209 -18.97 13.82 -13.69
C GLY A 209 -17.72 13.56 -12.84
N LEU A 210 -17.90 13.30 -11.54
CA LEU A 210 -16.81 13.04 -10.59
C LEU A 210 -16.89 11.62 -10.03
N SER A 211 -15.74 11.10 -9.57
CA SER A 211 -15.73 9.78 -8.92
C SER A 211 -16.48 9.81 -7.58
N ILE A 212 -17.09 8.69 -7.21
CA ILE A 212 -17.81 8.52 -5.94
C ILE A 212 -16.91 8.86 -4.74
N GLY A 213 -15.64 8.44 -4.79
CA GLY A 213 -14.66 8.73 -3.76
C GLY A 213 -14.39 10.22 -3.58
N LYS A 214 -14.28 10.98 -4.69
CA LYS A 214 -14.11 12.44 -4.65
C LYS A 214 -15.34 13.12 -4.06
N ILE A 215 -16.54 12.73 -4.50
CA ILE A 215 -17.80 13.30 -3.98
C ILE A 215 -17.97 13.06 -2.48
N ALA A 216 -17.60 11.88 -1.98
CA ALA A 216 -17.68 11.55 -0.55
C ALA A 216 -16.81 12.48 0.32
N GLN A 217 -15.77 13.09 -0.25
CA GLN A 217 -14.87 14.01 0.44
C GLN A 217 -15.33 15.47 0.37
N LEU A 218 -16.22 15.84 -0.56
CA LEU A 218 -16.67 17.21 -0.76
C LEU A 218 -17.65 17.68 0.33
N ASP A 219 -17.51 18.94 0.76
CA ASP A 219 -18.23 19.52 1.89
C ASP A 219 -19.74 19.59 1.68
N ALA A 220 -20.20 19.90 0.46
CA ALA A 220 -21.62 19.97 0.13
C ALA A 220 -22.31 18.62 0.40
N TRP A 221 -21.69 17.52 -0.02
CA TRP A 221 -22.21 16.17 0.23
C TRP A 221 -22.18 15.81 1.72
N ARG A 222 -21.08 16.11 2.42
CA ARG A 222 -20.93 15.85 3.86
C ARG A 222 -21.99 16.57 4.69
N ARG A 223 -22.29 17.83 4.37
CA ARG A 223 -23.33 18.62 5.06
C ARG A 223 -24.71 17.98 4.90
N VAL A 224 -25.12 17.64 3.67
CA VAL A 224 -26.42 17.00 3.42
C VAL A 224 -26.51 15.63 4.11
N MET A 225 -25.43 14.85 4.11
CA MET A 225 -25.42 13.56 4.83
C MET A 225 -25.47 13.72 6.35
N ALA A 226 -24.85 14.77 6.90
CA ALA A 226 -24.96 15.12 8.31
C ALA A 226 -26.39 15.53 8.67
N GLU A 227 -27.04 16.36 7.86
CA GLU A 227 -28.44 16.77 8.03
C GLU A 227 -29.39 15.56 7.93
N ARG A 228 -29.21 14.70 6.92
CA ARG A 228 -29.97 13.45 6.79
C ARG A 228 -29.77 12.52 7.99
N LYS A 229 -28.55 12.46 8.55
CA LYS A 229 -28.26 11.66 9.75
C LYS A 229 -28.92 12.25 10.99
N ALA A 230 -28.93 13.58 11.13
CA ALA A 230 -29.58 14.28 12.23
C ALA A 230 -31.12 14.19 12.15
N ALA A 231 -31.69 14.18 10.95
CA ALA A 231 -33.12 14.04 10.73
C ALA A 231 -33.65 12.61 10.88
N LYS A 232 -32.77 11.59 10.92
CA LYS A 232 -33.21 10.22 11.20
C LYS A 232 -33.71 10.15 12.64
N PRO A 233 -34.97 9.72 12.88
CA PRO A 233 -35.42 9.49 14.24
C PRO A 233 -34.47 8.49 14.89
N ALA A 234 -34.11 8.74 16.15
CA ALA A 234 -33.32 7.79 16.91
C ALA A 234 -33.96 6.41 16.74
N PRO A 235 -33.19 5.37 16.35
CA PRO A 235 -33.76 4.04 16.17
C PRO A 235 -34.50 3.73 17.47
N ASN A 236 -35.79 3.43 17.35
CA ASN A 236 -36.62 3.08 18.48
C ASN A 236 -36.00 1.80 19.06
N ARG A 237 -35.07 1.96 20.01
CA ARG A 237 -34.46 0.87 20.75
C ARG A 237 -35.61 0.33 21.56
N SER A 238 -36.32 -0.65 21.00
CA SER A 238 -37.28 -1.39 21.78
C SER A 238 -36.45 -2.07 22.86
N GLU A 239 -36.50 -1.52 24.07
CA GLU A 239 -36.09 -2.18 25.30
C GLU A 239 -37.06 -3.36 25.46
N ARG A 240 -36.87 -4.41 24.65
CA ARG A 240 -37.58 -5.66 24.85
C ARG A 240 -37.00 -6.21 26.14
N PRO A 241 -37.80 -6.36 27.21
CA PRO A 241 -37.32 -7.02 28.40
C PRO A 241 -36.81 -8.41 28.00
N LEU A 242 -35.70 -8.82 28.63
CA LEU A 242 -35.16 -10.16 28.45
C LEU A 242 -36.29 -11.16 28.75
N THR A 243 -36.52 -12.10 27.83
CA THR A 243 -37.54 -13.12 28.04
C THR A 243 -37.19 -14.00 29.24
N ASP A 244 -38.19 -14.55 29.94
CA ASP A 244 -37.97 -15.45 31.08
C ASP A 244 -37.06 -16.63 30.73
N LYS A 245 -37.06 -17.08 29.47
CA LYS A 245 -36.13 -18.11 28.97
C LYS A 245 -34.67 -17.64 28.96
N MET A 246 -34.42 -16.38 28.61
CA MET A 246 -33.08 -15.79 28.66
C MET A 246 -32.64 -15.56 30.11
N LEU A 247 -33.55 -15.08 30.97
CA LEU A 247 -33.26 -14.92 32.40
C LEU A 247 -32.97 -16.27 33.09
N ALA A 248 -33.69 -17.33 32.73
CA ALA A 248 -33.47 -18.68 33.23
C ALA A 248 -32.24 -19.39 32.62
N ALA A 249 -31.65 -18.84 31.54
CA ALA A 249 -30.39 -19.31 30.97
C ALA A 249 -29.17 -18.60 31.59
N THR A 250 -29.37 -17.46 32.24
CA THR A 250 -28.33 -16.75 32.98
C THR A 250 -28.05 -17.50 34.30
N GLY A 251 -26.88 -18.12 34.42
CA GLY A 251 -26.42 -18.77 35.66
C GLY A 251 -26.68 -20.28 35.77
N LYS A 252 -26.89 -21.00 34.65
CA LYS A 252 -26.82 -22.48 34.67
C LYS A 252 -25.36 -22.94 34.63
N GLU A 253 -25.06 -24.01 35.38
CA GLU A 253 -23.75 -24.65 35.68
C GLU A 253 -22.79 -24.90 34.52
N ASP A 254 -23.20 -24.72 33.27
CA ASP A 254 -22.30 -24.76 32.11
C ASP A 254 -22.00 -23.32 31.67
N ASP A 255 -21.29 -22.55 32.50
CA ASP A 255 -20.70 -21.30 32.00
C ASP A 255 -19.55 -21.69 31.06
N PRO A 256 -19.70 -21.51 29.73
CA PRO A 256 -18.62 -21.82 28.79
C PRO A 256 -17.38 -20.96 29.06
N SER A 257 -17.50 -19.88 29.84
CA SER A 257 -16.36 -19.05 30.22
C SER A 257 -15.35 -19.82 31.06
N GLU A 258 -15.77 -20.70 31.97
CA GLU A 258 -14.85 -21.50 32.80
C GLU A 258 -14.03 -22.47 31.95
N LYS A 259 -14.70 -23.17 31.03
CA LYS A 259 -14.03 -24.06 30.08
C LYS A 259 -13.04 -23.31 29.19
N VAL A 260 -13.41 -22.12 28.70
CA VAL A 260 -12.51 -21.29 27.88
C VAL A 260 -11.28 -20.84 28.68
N ILE A 261 -11.46 -20.48 29.95
CA ILE A 261 -10.36 -20.08 30.84
C ILE A 261 -9.42 -21.27 31.10
N GLU A 262 -9.97 -22.46 31.38
CA GLU A 262 -9.18 -23.68 31.59
C GLU A 262 -8.41 -24.08 30.31
N ASP A 263 -9.08 -24.10 29.16
CA ASP A 263 -8.47 -24.41 27.85
C ASP A 263 -7.34 -23.42 27.50
N GLU A 264 -7.50 -22.14 27.86
CA GLU A 264 -6.46 -21.14 27.68
C GLU A 264 -5.27 -21.35 28.63
N ALA A 265 -5.51 -21.73 29.88
CA ALA A 265 -4.47 -22.06 30.85
C ALA A 265 -3.62 -23.27 30.41
N ILE A 266 -4.28 -24.36 29.98
CA ILE A 266 -3.62 -25.56 29.46
C ILE A 266 -2.75 -25.23 28.24
N PHE A 267 -3.28 -24.40 27.32
CA PHE A 267 -2.52 -24.02 26.14
C PHE A 267 -1.31 -23.13 26.45
N ARG A 268 -1.40 -22.24 27.45
CA ARG A 268 -0.24 -21.47 27.90
C ARG A 268 0.84 -22.36 28.51
N TRP A 269 0.46 -23.34 29.33
CA TRP A 269 1.38 -24.33 29.88
C TRP A 269 2.09 -25.12 28.76
N LEU A 270 1.36 -25.55 27.73
CA LEU A 270 1.95 -26.17 26.53
C LEU A 270 2.99 -25.27 25.85
N LEU A 271 2.66 -23.99 25.66
CA LEU A 271 3.58 -23.04 25.04
C LEU A 271 4.84 -22.83 25.89
N GLU A 272 4.74 -22.86 27.22
CA GLU A 272 5.86 -22.70 28.15
C GLU A 272 6.81 -23.91 28.15
N LYS A 273 6.28 -25.12 28.01
CA LYS A 273 7.07 -26.36 27.95
C LYS A 273 7.67 -26.66 26.56
N ALA A 274 7.07 -26.11 25.50
CA ALA A 274 7.50 -26.36 24.12
C ALA A 274 8.84 -25.67 23.76
N GLN A 275 9.65 -26.34 22.94
CA GLN A 275 10.86 -25.76 22.37
C GLN A 275 10.50 -24.64 21.37
N PRO A 276 11.43 -23.70 21.04
CA PRO A 276 11.11 -22.56 20.17
C PRO A 276 10.50 -22.93 18.81
N LYS A 277 10.94 -24.04 18.21
CA LYS A 277 10.40 -24.55 16.95
C LYS A 277 8.97 -25.08 17.11
N GLU A 278 8.72 -25.84 18.16
CA GLU A 278 7.40 -26.40 18.48
C GLU A 278 6.40 -25.30 18.86
N ARG A 279 6.85 -24.25 19.55
CA ARG A 279 6.02 -23.08 19.87
C ARG A 279 5.50 -22.40 18.59
N ALA A 280 6.34 -22.28 17.56
CA ALA A 280 5.91 -21.74 16.27
C ALA A 280 4.87 -22.67 15.60
N GLU A 281 5.08 -23.99 15.65
CA GLU A 281 4.12 -24.98 15.15
C GLU A 281 2.77 -24.93 15.89
N LEU A 282 2.79 -24.73 17.22
CA LEU A 282 1.58 -24.56 18.03
C LEU A 282 0.77 -23.31 17.65
N HIS A 283 1.42 -22.21 17.29
CA HIS A 283 0.74 -20.99 16.83
C HIS A 283 0.10 -21.13 15.44
N MET A 284 0.55 -22.10 14.64
CA MET A 284 0.01 -22.37 13.30
C MET A 284 -1.17 -23.34 13.31
N LYS A 285 -1.47 -23.99 14.45
CA LYS A 285 -2.60 -24.92 14.57
C LYS A 285 -3.94 -24.19 14.46
N THR A 286 -4.86 -24.80 13.74
CA THR A 286 -6.25 -24.33 13.66
C THR A 286 -6.95 -24.47 15.02
N PRO A 287 -8.05 -23.73 15.26
CA PRO A 287 -8.81 -23.86 16.51
C PRO A 287 -9.24 -25.29 16.84
N SER A 288 -9.56 -26.11 15.84
CA SER A 288 -9.94 -27.52 16.04
C SER A 288 -8.77 -28.39 16.48
N GLU A 289 -7.60 -28.24 15.84
CA GLU A 289 -6.40 -28.99 16.21
C GLU A 289 -5.89 -28.59 17.59
N ARG A 290 -6.03 -27.31 17.94
CA ARG A 290 -5.73 -26.82 19.29
C ARG A 290 -6.63 -27.45 20.34
N ALA A 291 -7.94 -27.56 20.08
CA ALA A 291 -8.88 -28.21 21.00
C ALA A 291 -8.52 -29.69 21.22
N THR A 292 -8.23 -30.44 20.15
CA THR A 292 -7.78 -31.84 20.26
C THR A 292 -6.50 -31.97 21.09
N LEU A 293 -5.54 -31.07 20.89
CA LEU A 293 -4.28 -31.10 21.63
C LEU A 293 -4.49 -30.78 23.11
N ILE A 294 -5.32 -29.78 23.43
CA ILE A 294 -5.68 -29.42 24.81
C ILE A 294 -6.31 -30.62 25.52
N ASP A 295 -7.25 -31.31 24.86
CA ASP A 295 -7.89 -32.49 25.43
C ASP A 295 -6.90 -33.64 25.68
N MET A 296 -5.91 -33.84 24.78
CA MET A 296 -4.87 -34.86 24.96
C MET A 296 -3.94 -34.62 26.14
N VAL A 297 -3.67 -33.36 26.51
CA VAL A 297 -2.73 -33.03 27.60
C VAL A 297 -3.42 -32.56 28.88
N ARG A 298 -4.76 -32.50 28.88
CA ARG A 298 -5.55 -32.03 30.01
C ARG A 298 -5.23 -32.81 31.29
N GLU A 299 -5.17 -34.14 31.21
CA GLU A 299 -4.85 -34.99 32.37
C GLU A 299 -3.44 -34.71 32.92
N GLN A 300 -2.44 -34.59 32.04
CA GLN A 300 -1.05 -34.28 32.43
C GLN A 300 -0.93 -32.92 33.12
N TYR A 301 -1.64 -31.91 32.59
CA TYR A 301 -1.66 -30.59 33.20
C TYR A 301 -2.27 -30.62 34.61
N GLN A 302 -3.35 -31.39 34.81
CA GLN A 302 -4.00 -31.49 36.11
C GLN A 302 -3.14 -32.23 37.14
N GLU A 303 -2.41 -33.28 36.73
CA GLU A 303 -1.45 -33.98 37.58
C GLU A 303 -0.31 -33.06 38.04
N GLU A 304 0.35 -32.36 37.12
CA GLU A 304 1.46 -31.45 37.47
C GLU A 304 0.99 -30.26 38.32
N ARG A 305 -0.22 -29.75 38.07
CA ARG A 305 -0.82 -28.69 38.89
C ARG A 305 -1.07 -29.17 40.32
N ALA A 306 -1.63 -30.39 40.48
CA ALA A 306 -1.87 -30.97 41.80
C ALA A 306 -0.58 -31.24 42.58
N GLU A 307 0.51 -31.64 41.88
CA GLU A 307 1.84 -31.78 42.48
C GLU A 307 2.45 -30.44 42.91
N SER A 308 2.17 -29.35 42.19
CA SER A 308 2.69 -28.01 42.52
C SER A 308 1.96 -27.32 43.69
N ASP A 309 0.70 -27.69 43.92
CA ASP A 309 -0.17 -27.11 44.95
C ASP A 309 -0.09 -27.87 46.31
N GLY A 310 0.58 -29.03 46.36
CA GLY A 310 0.75 -29.88 47.56
C GLY A 310 2.08 -29.71 48.29
#